data_AF-A0A133USU1-F1
#
_entry.id   AF-A0A133USU1-F1
#
_cell.length_a   1.000
_cell.length_b   1.000
_cell.length_c   1.000
_cell.angle_alpha   90.00
_cell.angle_beta   90.00
_cell.angle_gamma   90.00
#
_symmetry.space_group_name_H-M   'P 1'
#
loop_
_entity.id
_entity.type
_entity.pdbx_description
1 polymer ?
#
loop_
_entity_poly.entity_id
_entity_poly.type
_entity_poly.pdbx_seq_one_letter_code
_entity_poly.pdbx_strand_id
1 'polypeptide(L)'
;MRNQKTLILDRDWDYLFILDACRYDIFERVYGDYLSGRLIPVKSAGSGTREWAVNTFENVKMDDVVYVSGNPWFNSKFPMKGFDARKHFHEIVDVWDWGWKEDASVRPKEMEKGVEKAEDEYPRRRKIIHYMQPHNPYLELLGKRPPRLYDVISSITSFLETASSKGTTPIGINEEGEMSLRRRLGEWLKKKIGKKGFFEMRSVLSLPPATIGEVIFREGRDGLHYYYEKNLRMALESVSNCCSSIQGKAVVSADHGEFLGEKASEIKQKSNSSVKQKLDKAADETLKVFGGGNDPILHGHHNLNNPILRTVPWLEVK
;
A
#
# COMPACT_ATOMS: atom_id res chain seq x y z
N MET A 1 -23.28 4.33 -8.72
CA MET A 1 -22.33 3.32 -8.17
C MET A 1 -22.76 3.02 -6.74
N ARG A 2 -22.81 1.75 -6.33
CA ARG A 2 -23.19 1.39 -4.95
C ARG A 2 -22.16 1.94 -3.95
N ASN A 3 -22.60 2.22 -2.73
CA ASN A 3 -21.71 2.65 -1.65
C ASN A 3 -21.07 1.41 -1.01
N GLN A 4 -19.74 1.32 -1.02
CA GLN A 4 -19.01 0.20 -0.45
C GLN A 4 -19.26 0.07 1.07
N LYS A 5 -19.29 1.18 1.81
CA LYS A 5 -19.54 1.18 3.25
C LYS A 5 -20.83 0.44 3.58
N THR A 6 -21.91 0.70 2.85
CA THR A 6 -23.19 0.01 3.06
C THR A 6 -23.01 -1.50 2.91
N LEU A 7 -22.38 -1.96 1.83
CA LEU A 7 -22.16 -3.40 1.60
C LEU A 7 -21.29 -4.07 2.68
N ILE A 8 -20.27 -3.37 3.19
CA ILE A 8 -19.45 -3.86 4.31
C ILE A 8 -20.32 -4.00 5.58
N LEU A 9 -21.14 -3.00 5.87
CA LEU A 9 -21.96 -2.95 7.08
C LEU A 9 -23.21 -3.82 7.04
N ASP A 10 -23.70 -4.19 5.85
CA ASP A 10 -24.81 -5.13 5.67
C ASP A 10 -24.43 -6.57 6.06
N ARG A 11 -23.13 -6.87 6.15
CA ARG A 11 -22.57 -8.16 6.62
C ARG A 11 -23.10 -9.40 5.88
N ASP A 12 -23.48 -9.26 4.62
CA ASP A 12 -23.79 -10.39 3.73
C ASP A 12 -22.51 -11.00 3.14
N TRP A 13 -21.57 -11.34 4.02
CA TRP A 13 -20.29 -11.97 3.74
C TRP A 13 -19.78 -12.65 5.01
N ASP A 14 -19.02 -13.74 4.84
CA ASP A 14 -18.29 -14.40 5.92
C ASP A 14 -16.81 -13.97 5.91
N TYR A 15 -16.26 -13.75 4.71
CA TYR A 15 -14.89 -13.30 4.50
C TYR A 15 -14.87 -12.10 3.56
N LEU A 16 -14.26 -11.00 4.00
CA LEU A 16 -14.06 -9.80 3.21
C LEU A 16 -12.56 -9.55 3.03
N PHE A 17 -12.05 -9.89 1.85
CA PHE A 17 -10.68 -9.61 1.45
C PHE A 17 -10.57 -8.17 0.95
N ILE A 18 -9.67 -7.37 1.53
CA ILE A 18 -9.39 -5.99 1.18
C ILE A 18 -7.96 -5.88 0.64
N LEU A 19 -7.82 -5.41 -0.60
CA LEU A 19 -6.53 -5.14 -1.24
C LEU A 19 -6.17 -3.64 -1.13
N ASP A 20 -4.99 -3.32 -0.63
CA ASP A 20 -4.53 -1.93 -0.44
C ASP A 20 -4.24 -1.25 -1.80
N ALA A 21 -4.90 -0.12 -2.02
CA ALA A 21 -4.75 0.72 -3.21
C ALA A 21 -5.04 -0.01 -4.55
N CYS A 22 -5.97 -0.97 -4.54
CA CYS A 22 -6.34 -1.75 -5.73
C CYS A 22 -7.28 -1.01 -6.69
N ARG A 23 -6.80 -0.77 -7.91
CA ARG A 23 -7.54 -0.17 -9.01
C ARG A 23 -8.53 -1.14 -9.64
N TYR A 24 -9.78 -0.70 -9.76
CA TYR A 24 -10.86 -1.49 -10.38
C TYR A 24 -10.53 -1.99 -11.80
N ASP A 25 -10.02 -1.12 -12.68
CA ASP A 25 -9.76 -1.45 -14.09
C ASP A 25 -8.64 -2.47 -14.28
N ILE A 26 -7.63 -2.45 -13.40
CA ILE A 26 -6.54 -3.44 -13.42
C ILE A 26 -7.04 -4.74 -12.79
N PHE A 27 -7.78 -4.67 -11.67
CA PHE A 27 -8.40 -5.85 -11.06
C PHE A 27 -9.29 -6.59 -12.06
N GLU A 28 -10.21 -5.88 -12.72
CA GLU A 28 -11.15 -6.42 -13.70
C GLU A 28 -10.45 -7.18 -14.83
N ARG A 29 -9.26 -6.72 -15.24
CA ARG A 29 -8.48 -7.37 -16.30
C ARG A 29 -7.87 -8.71 -15.88
N VAL A 30 -7.51 -8.90 -14.61
CA VAL A 30 -6.64 -10.00 -14.18
C VAL A 30 -7.26 -10.95 -13.17
N TYR A 31 -8.36 -10.60 -12.51
CA TYR A 31 -8.96 -11.43 -11.47
C TYR A 31 -9.43 -12.80 -11.97
N GLY A 32 -9.88 -12.88 -13.23
CA GLY A 32 -10.42 -14.09 -13.84
C GLY A 32 -9.42 -15.25 -13.97
N ASP A 33 -8.12 -14.96 -13.86
CA ASP A 33 -7.07 -15.98 -13.85
C ASP A 33 -7.00 -16.74 -12.51
N TYR A 34 -7.62 -16.20 -11.45
CA TYR A 34 -7.51 -16.70 -10.07
C TYR A 34 -8.88 -17.00 -9.44
N LEU A 35 -9.87 -16.16 -9.71
CA LEU A 35 -11.17 -16.17 -9.03
C LEU A 35 -12.30 -16.10 -10.06
N SER A 36 -13.44 -16.68 -9.71
CA SER A 36 -14.68 -16.55 -10.48
C SER A 36 -15.77 -15.96 -9.60
N GLY A 37 -16.71 -15.21 -10.18
CA GLY A 37 -17.70 -14.51 -9.38
C GLY A 37 -18.50 -13.45 -10.10
N ARG A 38 -19.23 -12.65 -9.32
CA ARG A 38 -19.92 -11.45 -9.80
C ARG A 38 -19.11 -10.22 -9.40
N LEU A 39 -18.42 -9.62 -10.35
CA LEU A 39 -17.71 -8.35 -10.16
C LEU A 39 -18.66 -7.17 -10.41
N ILE A 40 -18.69 -6.21 -9.49
CA ILE A 40 -19.32 -4.90 -9.70
C ILE A 40 -18.39 -3.78 -9.23
N PRO A 41 -18.43 -2.59 -9.86
CA PRO A 41 -17.73 -1.41 -9.36
C PRO A 41 -18.52 -0.77 -8.20
N VAL A 42 -17.82 -0.49 -7.09
CA VAL A 42 -18.39 0.19 -5.92
C VAL A 42 -17.57 1.42 -5.54
N LYS A 43 -18.21 2.38 -4.87
CA LYS A 43 -17.57 3.61 -4.44
C LYS A 43 -17.01 3.44 -3.03
N SER A 44 -15.68 3.49 -2.91
CA SER A 44 -14.98 3.52 -1.63
C SER A 44 -15.28 4.79 -0.84
N ALA A 45 -15.37 4.62 0.49
CA ALA A 45 -15.49 5.71 1.45
C ALA A 45 -14.19 6.52 1.61
N GLY A 46 -13.06 6.03 1.10
CA GLY A 46 -11.76 6.71 1.17
C GLY A 46 -11.03 6.75 -0.17
N SER A 47 -10.05 7.64 -0.26
CA SER A 47 -9.04 7.71 -1.32
C SER A 47 -7.64 7.49 -0.74
N GLY A 48 -7.57 6.70 0.33
CA GLY A 48 -6.41 6.44 1.18
C GLY A 48 -6.87 5.63 2.39
N THR A 49 -6.07 4.67 2.88
CA THR A 49 -6.45 3.75 3.95
C THR A 49 -6.98 4.46 5.20
N ARG A 50 -6.31 5.54 5.64
CA ARG A 50 -6.73 6.32 6.80
C ARG A 50 -8.14 6.89 6.64
N GLU A 51 -8.41 7.51 5.50
CA GLU A 51 -9.72 8.10 5.20
C GLU A 51 -10.78 7.00 5.11
N TRP A 52 -10.45 5.89 4.46
CA TRP A 52 -11.33 4.74 4.35
C TRP A 52 -11.68 4.14 5.71
N ALA A 53 -10.70 3.97 6.60
CA ALA A 53 -10.89 3.42 7.94
C ALA A 53 -11.85 4.28 8.78
N VAL A 54 -11.59 5.58 8.86
CA VAL A 54 -12.45 6.53 9.59
C VAL A 54 -13.85 6.55 8.97
N ASN A 55 -13.97 6.78 7.68
CA ASN A 55 -15.29 6.95 7.06
C ASN A 55 -16.13 5.66 7.08
N THR A 56 -15.49 4.49 7.07
CA THR A 56 -16.19 3.19 7.07
C THR A 56 -16.57 2.75 8.48
N PHE A 57 -15.64 2.84 9.44
CA PHE A 57 -15.79 2.18 10.74
C PHE A 57 -15.91 3.12 11.94
N GLU A 58 -15.66 4.43 11.80
CA GLU A 58 -15.87 5.35 12.92
C GLU A 58 -17.32 5.27 13.42
N ASN A 59 -17.47 5.12 14.74
CA ASN A 59 -18.74 4.90 15.44
C ASN A 59 -19.49 3.61 15.05
N VAL A 60 -18.83 2.64 14.41
CA VAL A 60 -19.39 1.31 14.11
C VAL A 60 -18.78 0.28 15.04
N LYS A 61 -19.59 -0.63 15.60
CA LYS A 61 -19.09 -1.83 16.29
C LYS A 61 -19.38 -3.09 15.47
N MET A 62 -18.36 -3.90 15.28
CA MET A 62 -18.35 -5.19 14.58
C MET A 62 -17.78 -6.27 15.52
N ASP A 63 -18.43 -6.44 16.67
CA ASP A 63 -18.02 -7.39 17.73
C ASP A 63 -18.12 -8.88 17.31
N ASP A 64 -18.61 -9.15 16.10
CA ASP A 64 -18.64 -10.47 15.45
C ASP A 64 -17.54 -10.66 14.40
N VAL A 65 -16.70 -9.65 14.18
CA VAL A 65 -15.66 -9.63 13.13
C VAL A 65 -14.27 -9.67 13.73
N VAL A 66 -13.44 -10.58 13.22
CA VAL A 66 -11.99 -10.61 13.42
C VAL A 66 -11.32 -9.90 12.25
N TYR A 67 -10.39 -9.00 12.54
CA TYR A 67 -9.65 -8.27 11.52
C TYR A 67 -8.23 -8.84 11.37
N VAL A 68 -7.95 -9.53 10.27
CA VAL A 68 -6.64 -10.07 9.94
C VAL A 68 -5.87 -9.03 9.14
N SER A 69 -4.87 -8.40 9.77
CA SER A 69 -4.29 -7.15 9.26
C SER A 69 -2.83 -7.28 8.83
N GLY A 70 -2.57 -7.12 7.53
CA GLY A 70 -1.24 -6.81 7.00
C GLY A 70 -0.89 -5.32 7.07
N ASN A 71 -1.87 -4.46 7.39
CA ASN A 71 -1.71 -3.00 7.39
C ASN A 71 -1.78 -2.42 8.82
N PRO A 72 -0.72 -1.80 9.35
CA PRO A 72 -0.68 -1.31 10.73
C PRO A 72 -1.71 -0.22 11.06
N TRP A 73 -2.43 0.34 10.08
CA TRP A 73 -3.60 1.20 10.35
C TRP A 73 -4.70 0.47 11.13
N PHE A 74 -4.80 -0.85 10.96
CA PHE A 74 -5.67 -1.72 11.73
C PHE A 74 -4.78 -2.59 12.61
N ASN A 75 -4.65 -2.24 13.88
CA ASN A 75 -3.78 -2.96 14.81
C ASN A 75 -4.36 -3.08 16.22
N SER A 76 -3.94 -4.10 16.97
CA SER A 76 -4.34 -4.32 18.36
C SER A 76 -3.48 -3.57 19.38
N LYS A 77 -2.32 -3.04 18.97
CA LYS A 77 -1.26 -2.58 19.88
C LYS A 77 -1.43 -1.13 20.34
N PHE A 78 -1.80 -0.22 19.46
CA PHE A 78 -1.86 1.21 19.74
C PHE A 78 -2.89 1.95 18.87
N PRO A 79 -3.46 3.06 19.38
CA PRO A 79 -4.40 3.85 18.61
C PRO A 79 -3.68 4.62 17.49
N MET A 80 -4.25 4.64 16.30
CA MET A 80 -3.78 5.50 15.20
C MET A 80 -4.37 6.90 15.32
N LYS A 81 -3.70 7.90 14.74
CA LYS A 81 -4.15 9.29 14.82
C LYS A 81 -5.53 9.49 14.16
N GLY A 82 -6.56 9.56 14.99
CA GLY A 82 -7.96 9.75 14.59
C GLY A 82 -8.71 8.45 14.29
N PHE A 83 -8.15 7.28 14.60
CA PHE A 83 -8.84 5.99 14.45
C PHE A 83 -8.27 4.96 15.42
N ASP A 84 -9.12 4.25 16.16
CA ASP A 84 -8.69 3.21 17.10
C ASP A 84 -9.43 1.90 16.79
N ALA A 85 -8.81 1.06 15.96
CA ALA A 85 -9.38 -0.19 15.46
C ALA A 85 -9.87 -1.11 16.60
N ARG A 86 -9.21 -1.08 17.76
CA ARG A 86 -9.52 -1.90 18.95
C ARG A 86 -10.92 -1.64 19.51
N LYS A 87 -11.52 -0.50 19.16
CA LYS A 87 -12.89 -0.13 19.60
C LYS A 87 -13.98 -0.68 18.69
N HIS A 88 -13.61 -1.26 17.55
CA HIS A 88 -14.52 -1.53 16.45
C HIS A 88 -14.66 -3.02 16.12
N PHE A 89 -13.68 -3.87 16.45
CA PHE A 89 -13.66 -5.28 16.06
C PHE A 89 -13.57 -6.20 17.28
N HIS A 90 -13.98 -7.46 17.11
CA HIS A 90 -13.86 -8.48 18.16
C HIS A 90 -12.40 -8.72 18.54
N GLU A 91 -11.56 -8.88 17.53
CA GLU A 91 -10.12 -9.11 17.66
C GLU A 91 -9.41 -8.58 16.41
N ILE A 92 -8.13 -8.25 16.54
CA ILE A 92 -7.24 -7.89 15.43
C ILE A 92 -6.01 -8.82 15.44
N VAL A 93 -5.88 -9.63 14.39
CA VAL A 93 -4.67 -10.44 14.16
C VAL A 93 -3.63 -9.57 13.44
N ASP A 94 -2.61 -9.13 14.18
CA ASP A 94 -1.54 -8.25 13.70
C ASP A 94 -0.51 -8.99 12.82
N VAL A 95 -0.90 -9.42 11.62
CA VAL A 95 0.03 -10.05 10.65
C VAL A 95 1.19 -9.13 10.31
N TRP A 96 0.97 -7.82 10.30
CA TRP A 96 2.01 -6.82 10.10
C TRP A 96 3.12 -6.84 11.17
N ASP A 97 2.89 -7.43 12.33
CA ASP A 97 3.89 -7.49 13.41
C ASP A 97 4.91 -8.61 13.21
N TRP A 98 4.47 -9.79 12.77
CA TRP A 98 5.31 -10.98 12.63
C TRP A 98 5.55 -11.41 11.17
N GLY A 99 4.68 -11.00 10.24
CA GLY A 99 4.78 -11.31 8.81
C GLY A 99 5.57 -10.27 8.01
N TRP A 100 5.99 -9.17 8.64
CA TRP A 100 6.76 -8.12 7.98
C TRP A 100 8.17 -8.60 7.63
N LYS A 101 8.55 -8.49 6.35
CA LYS A 101 9.90 -8.82 5.90
C LYS A 101 10.77 -7.57 5.86
N GLU A 102 12.09 -7.75 6.02
CA GLU A 102 13.08 -6.66 6.04
C GLU A 102 13.07 -5.77 4.79
N ASP A 103 12.49 -6.26 3.69
CA ASP A 103 12.36 -5.53 2.42
C ASP A 103 11.07 -4.72 2.25
N ALA A 104 10.35 -4.48 3.35
CA ALA A 104 9.43 -3.35 3.58
C ALA A 104 7.91 -3.58 3.41
N SER A 105 7.42 -4.83 3.39
CA SER A 105 5.98 -5.12 3.50
C SER A 105 5.70 -6.55 3.94
N VAL A 106 4.48 -6.79 4.43
CA VAL A 106 3.92 -8.15 4.60
C VAL A 106 3.73 -8.77 3.22
N ARG A 107 4.20 -10.01 3.04
CA ARG A 107 4.01 -10.75 1.78
C ARG A 107 2.63 -11.38 1.73
N PRO A 108 1.99 -11.55 0.56
CA PRO A 108 0.70 -12.23 0.44
C PRO A 108 0.67 -13.59 1.15
N LYS A 109 1.73 -14.39 1.00
CA LYS A 109 1.85 -15.71 1.65
C LYS A 109 1.80 -15.67 3.19
N GLU A 110 2.25 -14.57 3.82
CA GLU A 110 2.14 -14.43 5.28
C GLU A 110 0.71 -14.09 5.71
N MET A 111 -0.10 -13.49 4.83
CA MET A 111 -1.53 -13.30 5.09
C MET A 111 -2.28 -14.62 5.13
N GLU A 112 -1.91 -15.62 4.32
CA GLU A 112 -2.52 -16.97 4.40
C GLU A 112 -2.37 -17.57 5.79
N LYS A 113 -1.17 -17.50 6.39
CA LYS A 113 -0.95 -17.92 7.78
C LYS A 113 -1.78 -17.12 8.79
N GLY A 114 -2.01 -15.84 8.50
CA GLY A 114 -2.89 -14.98 9.30
C GLY A 114 -4.34 -15.43 9.25
N VAL A 115 -4.80 -15.87 8.07
CA VAL A 115 -6.14 -16.46 7.90
C VAL A 115 -6.24 -17.78 8.64
N GLU A 116 -5.26 -18.68 8.48
CA GLU A 116 -5.19 -19.97 9.21
C GLU A 116 -5.27 -19.75 10.72
N LYS A 117 -4.43 -18.87 11.27
CA LYS A 117 -4.47 -18.52 12.69
C LYS A 117 -5.83 -17.99 13.13
N ALA A 118 -6.47 -17.16 12.32
CA ALA A 118 -7.79 -16.62 12.63
C ALA A 118 -8.91 -17.67 12.56
N GLU A 119 -8.79 -18.68 11.69
CA GLU A 119 -9.69 -19.83 11.66
C GLU A 119 -9.54 -20.71 12.90
N ASP A 120 -8.31 -20.97 13.32
CA ASP A 120 -8.01 -21.80 14.49
C ASP A 120 -8.50 -21.17 15.80
N GLU A 121 -8.25 -19.87 15.98
CA GLU A 121 -8.58 -19.16 17.23
C GLU A 121 -10.04 -18.68 17.27
N TYR A 122 -10.60 -18.31 16.11
CA TYR A 122 -11.92 -17.70 16.00
C TYR A 122 -12.78 -18.38 14.91
N PRO A 123 -13.07 -19.69 15.05
CA PRO A 123 -13.87 -20.41 14.07
C PRO A 123 -15.27 -19.82 13.98
N ARG A 124 -15.84 -19.79 12.77
CA ARG A 124 -17.20 -19.28 12.46
C ARG A 124 -17.42 -17.77 12.68
N ARG A 125 -16.39 -17.01 13.09
CA ARG A 125 -16.45 -15.53 13.09
C ARG A 125 -16.21 -15.00 11.67
N ARG A 126 -16.87 -13.89 11.36
CA ARG A 126 -16.62 -13.14 10.13
C ARG A 126 -15.20 -12.58 10.15
N LYS A 127 -14.56 -12.50 8.98
CA LYS A 127 -13.17 -12.05 8.88
C LYS A 127 -13.03 -10.96 7.83
N ILE A 128 -12.38 -9.86 8.21
CA ILE A 128 -11.84 -8.90 7.25
C ILE A 128 -10.35 -9.18 7.12
N ILE A 129 -9.87 -9.42 5.90
CA ILE A 129 -8.47 -9.78 5.61
C ILE A 129 -7.85 -8.69 4.75
N HIS A 130 -6.95 -7.90 5.32
CA HIS A 130 -6.42 -6.70 4.66
C HIS A 130 -4.97 -6.89 4.22
N TYR A 131 -4.77 -7.00 2.91
CA TYR A 131 -3.47 -7.15 2.26
C TYR A 131 -2.84 -5.79 2.00
N MET A 132 -1.50 -5.72 2.09
CA MET A 132 -0.72 -4.55 1.67
C MET A 132 -0.55 -4.44 0.15
N GLN A 133 -0.89 -5.47 -0.61
CA GLN A 133 -0.77 -5.49 -2.07
C GLN A 133 -2.14 -5.16 -2.71
N PRO A 134 -2.17 -4.50 -3.88
CA PRO A 134 -1.05 -4.22 -4.80
C PRO A 134 -0.18 -2.98 -4.52
N HIS A 135 -0.47 -2.21 -3.46
CA HIS A 135 0.31 -1.03 -3.09
C HIS A 135 1.84 -1.28 -3.03
N ASN A 136 2.62 -0.22 -3.14
CA ASN A 136 4.08 -0.30 -3.08
C ASN A 136 4.56 -0.68 -1.66
N PRO A 137 5.73 -1.32 -1.49
CA PRO A 137 6.77 -1.62 -2.49
C PRO A 137 6.38 -2.72 -3.49
N TYR A 138 6.92 -2.65 -4.71
CA TYR A 138 6.72 -3.69 -5.72
C TYR A 138 7.72 -4.83 -5.55
N LEU A 139 7.22 -6.04 -5.28
CA LEU A 139 8.02 -7.15 -4.75
C LEU A 139 9.07 -7.65 -5.75
N GLU A 140 8.78 -7.65 -7.06
CA GLU A 140 9.78 -8.02 -8.08
C GLU A 140 10.97 -7.04 -8.14
N LEU A 141 10.76 -5.76 -7.78
CA LEU A 141 11.84 -4.76 -7.74
C LEU A 141 12.73 -4.90 -6.48
N LEU A 142 12.25 -5.59 -5.44
CA LEU A 142 13.03 -5.87 -4.23
C LEU A 142 14.03 -7.02 -4.46
N GLY A 143 13.71 -7.95 -5.36
CA GLY A 143 14.51 -9.15 -5.66
C GLY A 143 15.76 -8.89 -6.52
N LYS A 144 15.88 -7.74 -7.17
CA LYS A 144 17.03 -7.38 -8.04
C LYS A 144 18.27 -6.87 -7.26
N ARG A 145 18.65 -7.53 -6.15
CA ARG A 145 19.90 -7.21 -5.43
C ARG A 145 21.10 -7.83 -6.16
N PRO A 146 22.12 -7.08 -6.59
CA PRO A 146 23.39 -7.69 -6.97
C PRO A 146 24.16 -8.17 -5.72
N PRO A 147 24.95 -9.26 -5.82
CA PRO A 147 25.77 -9.79 -4.72
C PRO A 147 26.75 -8.79 -4.08
N ARG A 148 27.06 -7.68 -4.77
CA ARG A 148 28.08 -6.68 -4.39
C ARG A 148 27.57 -5.55 -3.50
N LEU A 149 26.30 -5.57 -3.08
CA LEU A 149 25.75 -4.53 -2.22
C LEU A 149 26.47 -4.48 -0.85
N TYR A 150 27.01 -5.60 -0.38
CA TYR A 150 27.86 -5.65 0.82
C TYR A 150 29.13 -4.79 0.69
N ASP A 151 29.77 -4.80 -0.48
CA ASP A 151 31.03 -4.06 -0.72
C ASP A 151 30.83 -2.54 -0.83
N VAL A 152 29.65 -2.13 -1.32
CA VAL A 152 29.33 -0.70 -1.43
C VAL A 152 28.78 -0.15 -0.12
N ILE A 153 27.96 -0.93 0.59
CA ILE A 153 27.53 -0.58 1.95
C ILE A 153 28.76 -0.49 2.85
N SER A 154 29.71 -1.42 2.77
CA SER A 154 30.95 -1.36 3.57
C SER A 154 31.81 -0.13 3.24
N SER A 155 31.86 0.28 1.97
CA SER A 155 32.56 1.49 1.53
C SER A 155 31.88 2.77 2.05
N ILE A 156 30.54 2.82 2.03
CA ILE A 156 29.76 3.95 2.55
C ILE A 156 29.81 3.98 4.08
N THR A 157 29.71 2.83 4.76
CA THR A 157 29.83 2.75 6.22
C THR A 157 31.24 3.10 6.67
N SER A 158 32.29 2.66 5.96
CA SER A 158 33.68 3.07 6.22
C SER A 158 33.86 4.58 6.05
N PHE A 159 33.28 5.17 5.00
CA PHE A 159 33.28 6.63 4.81
C PHE A 159 32.53 7.36 5.94
N LEU A 160 31.40 6.82 6.40
CA LEU A 160 30.59 7.37 7.48
C LEU A 160 31.21 7.19 8.87
N GLU A 161 31.90 6.08 9.13
CA GLU A 161 32.68 5.82 10.34
C GLU A 161 33.88 6.77 10.40
N THR A 162 34.54 6.99 9.26
CA THR A 162 35.62 7.98 9.15
C THR A 162 35.12 9.42 9.36
N ALA A 163 33.89 9.72 8.91
CA ALA A 163 33.25 11.02 9.12
C ALA A 163 32.58 11.18 10.51
N SER A 164 32.35 10.08 11.23
CA SER A 164 31.67 10.01 12.53
C SER A 164 32.62 9.51 13.60
N SER A 165 33.67 10.29 13.88
CA SER A 165 34.54 10.09 15.05
C SER A 165 33.87 10.44 16.39
N LYS A 166 32.53 10.36 16.49
CA LYS A 166 31.77 10.46 17.75
C LYS A 166 30.54 9.53 17.72
N GLY A 167 30.79 8.31 18.18
CA GLY A 167 29.90 7.23 18.63
C GLY A 167 28.39 7.30 18.36
N THR A 168 27.87 6.28 17.68
CA THR A 168 26.74 5.41 18.09
C THR A 168 26.47 4.35 17.00
N THR A 169 26.04 3.16 17.42
CA THR A 169 25.94 1.93 16.62
C THR A 169 24.85 1.93 15.53
N PRO A 170 24.94 1.05 14.49
CA PRO A 170 24.21 1.21 13.22
C PRO A 170 22.91 0.42 13.09
N ILE A 171 22.32 -0.09 14.19
CA ILE A 171 21.19 -1.02 14.17
C ILE A 171 20.09 -0.54 15.12
N GLY A 172 18.87 -0.37 14.61
CA GLY A 172 17.64 -0.43 15.40
C GLY A 172 17.01 0.90 15.81
N ILE A 173 15.82 1.16 15.25
CA ILE A 173 14.58 1.65 15.90
C ILE A 173 14.77 2.60 17.10
N ASN A 174 14.38 3.88 16.95
CA ASN A 174 14.11 4.75 18.09
C ASN A 174 12.60 4.88 18.27
N GLU A 175 12.10 4.56 19.47
CA GLU A 175 10.69 4.64 19.91
C GLU A 175 10.19 6.08 20.09
N GLU A 176 11.10 7.05 20.06
CA GLU A 176 10.77 8.46 20.08
C GLU A 176 10.88 8.97 18.64
N GLY A 177 9.88 9.73 18.17
CA GLY A 177 9.71 10.21 16.79
C GLY A 177 10.83 11.06 16.17
N GLU A 178 12.07 10.93 16.66
CA GLU A 178 13.28 11.38 16.02
C GLU A 178 13.57 10.61 14.73
N MET A 179 13.89 11.38 13.71
CA MET A 179 14.32 10.89 12.41
C MET A 179 15.62 10.08 12.57
N SER A 180 15.58 8.77 12.26
CA SER A 180 16.79 7.93 12.28
C SER A 180 17.93 8.59 11.50
N LEU A 181 19.18 8.42 11.98
CA LEU A 181 20.37 9.04 11.37
C LEU A 181 20.46 8.76 9.86
N ARG A 182 20.06 7.55 9.43
CA ARG A 182 19.95 7.16 8.02
C ARG A 182 18.93 8.01 7.25
N ARG A 183 17.75 8.28 7.81
CA ARG A 183 16.74 9.15 7.20
C ARG A 183 17.22 10.61 7.14
N ARG A 184 17.90 11.11 8.18
CA ARG A 184 18.51 12.46 8.18
C ARG A 184 19.57 12.60 7.09
N LEU A 185 20.45 11.61 6.97
CA LEU A 185 21.48 11.56 5.95
C LEU A 185 20.88 11.46 4.54
N GLY A 186 19.87 10.62 4.35
CA GLY A 186 19.14 10.50 3.09
C GLY A 186 18.51 11.82 2.65
N GLU A 187 17.84 12.53 3.56
CA GLU A 187 17.28 13.86 3.28
C GLU A 187 18.35 14.93 3.02
N TRP A 188 19.46 14.90 3.76
CA TRP A 188 20.60 15.78 3.50
C TRP A 188 21.21 15.54 2.12
N LEU A 189 21.43 14.28 1.74
CA LEU A 189 21.93 13.89 0.43
C LEU A 189 20.96 14.37 -0.66
N LYS A 190 19.67 14.06 -0.53
CA LYS A 190 18.62 14.49 -1.46
C LYS A 190 18.59 16.02 -1.64
N LYS A 191 18.80 16.80 -0.58
CA LYS A 191 18.93 18.26 -0.66
C LYS A 191 20.19 18.70 -1.41
N LYS A 192 21.31 18.00 -1.24
CA LYS A 192 22.61 18.37 -1.82
C LYS A 192 22.74 18.01 -3.30
N ILE A 193 22.32 16.81 -3.72
CA ILE A 193 22.45 16.32 -5.10
C ILE A 193 21.14 16.41 -5.90
N GLY A 194 20.08 16.94 -5.27
CA GLY A 194 18.75 17.02 -5.84
C GLY A 194 18.05 15.65 -5.96
N LYS A 195 16.74 15.68 -6.20
CA LYS A 195 15.90 14.46 -6.30
C LYS A 195 16.35 13.54 -7.44
N LYS A 196 16.78 14.09 -8.59
CA LYS A 196 17.29 13.34 -9.74
C LYS A 196 18.58 12.60 -9.41
N GLY A 197 19.59 13.35 -8.95
CA GLY A 197 20.88 12.77 -8.57
C GLY A 197 20.72 11.73 -7.46
N PHE A 198 19.78 11.94 -6.54
CA PHE A 198 19.45 10.96 -5.51
C PHE A 198 18.87 9.65 -6.07
N PHE A 199 17.94 9.72 -7.02
CA PHE A 199 17.39 8.52 -7.67
C PHE A 199 18.41 7.85 -8.60
N GLU A 200 19.22 8.61 -9.34
CA GLU A 200 20.32 8.07 -10.16
C GLU A 200 21.35 7.35 -9.30
N MET A 201 21.80 7.97 -8.20
CA MET A 201 22.71 7.36 -7.24
C MET A 201 22.13 6.06 -6.69
N ARG A 202 20.88 6.06 -6.21
CA ARG A 202 20.22 4.84 -5.70
C ARG A 202 20.12 3.76 -6.78
N SER A 203 19.88 4.15 -8.03
CA SER A 203 19.81 3.22 -9.17
C SER A 203 21.17 2.61 -9.50
N VAL A 204 22.25 3.42 -9.53
CA VAL A 204 23.63 2.94 -9.70
C VAL A 204 24.02 1.99 -8.58
N LEU A 205 23.59 2.29 -7.35
CA LEU A 205 23.78 1.43 -6.18
C LEU A 205 22.86 0.18 -6.18
N SER A 206 22.01 0.01 -7.19
CA SER A 206 21.04 -1.08 -7.29
C SER A 206 20.14 -1.22 -6.04
N LEU A 207 19.87 -0.10 -5.36
CA LEU A 207 18.94 -0.06 -4.23
C LEU A 207 17.51 -0.13 -4.77
N PRO A 208 16.59 -0.87 -4.14
CA PRO A 208 15.20 -0.91 -4.59
C PRO A 208 14.56 0.48 -4.59
N PRO A 209 13.62 0.77 -5.49
CA PRO A 209 12.90 2.05 -5.48
C PRO A 209 12.15 2.25 -4.15
N ALA A 210 12.32 3.42 -3.54
CA ALA A 210 11.71 3.76 -2.25
C ALA A 210 10.30 4.36 -2.39
N THR A 211 9.94 4.84 -3.58
CA THR A 211 8.67 5.53 -3.84
C THR A 211 8.15 5.21 -5.24
N ILE A 212 6.84 5.35 -5.46
CA ILE A 212 6.22 5.20 -6.80
C ILE A 212 6.90 6.14 -7.82
N GLY A 213 7.19 7.39 -7.43
CA GLY A 213 7.90 8.34 -8.31
C GLY A 213 9.31 7.89 -8.71
N GLU A 214 10.02 7.15 -7.86
CA GLU A 214 11.31 6.54 -8.21
C GLU A 214 11.13 5.36 -9.18
N VAL A 215 10.03 4.61 -9.07
CA VAL A 215 9.70 3.54 -10.03
C VAL A 215 9.42 4.13 -11.41
N ILE A 216 8.61 5.19 -11.50
CA ILE A 216 8.36 5.90 -12.76
C ILE A 216 9.67 6.43 -13.35
N PHE A 217 10.57 6.98 -12.50
CA PHE A 217 11.86 7.49 -12.95
C PHE A 217 12.74 6.41 -13.59
N ARG A 218 12.76 5.19 -13.03
CA ARG A 218 13.64 4.11 -13.49
C ARG A 218 13.05 3.26 -14.59
N GLU A 219 11.75 2.96 -14.50
CA GLU A 219 11.08 1.93 -15.31
C GLU A 219 10.00 2.54 -16.23
N GLY A 220 9.72 3.84 -16.11
CA GLY A 220 8.66 4.51 -16.85
C GLY A 220 7.26 4.19 -16.32
N ARG A 221 6.23 4.77 -16.96
CA ARG A 221 4.82 4.51 -16.63
C ARG A 221 4.45 3.06 -16.90
N ASP A 222 4.86 2.51 -18.04
CA ASP A 222 4.55 1.12 -18.40
C ASP A 222 5.20 0.13 -17.43
N GLY A 223 6.44 0.40 -16.99
CA GLY A 223 7.10 -0.38 -15.95
C GLY A 223 6.37 -0.32 -14.61
N LEU A 224 5.92 0.88 -14.18
CA LEU A 224 5.09 1.02 -12.98
C LEU A 224 3.81 0.17 -13.08
N HIS A 225 3.08 0.26 -14.19
CA HIS A 225 1.88 -0.54 -14.42
C HIS A 225 2.18 -2.05 -14.39
N TYR A 226 3.29 -2.47 -15.00
CA TYR A 226 3.74 -3.86 -15.00
C TYR A 226 4.00 -4.37 -13.57
N TYR A 227 4.82 -3.67 -12.77
CA TYR A 227 5.14 -4.12 -11.42
C TYR A 227 3.96 -4.04 -10.45
N TYR A 228 3.07 -3.07 -10.63
CA TYR A 228 1.80 -3.00 -9.89
C TYR A 228 0.92 -4.21 -10.20
N GLU A 229 0.75 -4.56 -11.48
CA GLU A 229 -0.04 -5.74 -11.87
C GLU A 229 0.58 -7.03 -11.32
N LYS A 230 1.91 -7.15 -11.31
CA LYS A 230 2.60 -8.28 -10.69
C LYS A 230 2.30 -8.42 -9.20
N ASN A 231 2.37 -7.32 -8.44
CA ASN A 231 1.96 -7.31 -7.03
C ASN A 231 0.50 -7.74 -6.85
N LEU A 232 -0.41 -7.25 -7.72
CA LEU A 232 -1.82 -7.62 -7.68
C LEU A 232 -2.02 -9.12 -7.92
N ARG A 233 -1.34 -9.68 -8.92
CA ARG A 233 -1.38 -11.10 -9.26
C ARG A 233 -0.92 -11.98 -8.09
N MET A 234 0.14 -11.59 -7.39
CA MET A 234 0.60 -12.30 -6.18
C MET A 234 -0.44 -12.24 -5.05
N ALA A 235 -1.14 -11.11 -4.89
CA ALA A 235 -2.21 -10.98 -3.91
C ALA A 235 -3.41 -11.85 -4.28
N LEU A 236 -3.82 -11.86 -5.55
CA LEU A 236 -4.93 -12.66 -6.05
C LEU A 236 -4.67 -14.16 -5.97
N GLU A 237 -3.44 -14.60 -6.25
CA GLU A 237 -3.02 -16.00 -6.03
C GLU A 237 -3.22 -16.40 -4.57
N SER A 238 -2.77 -15.54 -3.65
CA SER A 238 -2.92 -15.79 -2.22
C SER A 238 -4.37 -15.78 -1.74
N VAL A 239 -5.17 -14.82 -2.23
CA VAL A 239 -6.63 -14.79 -1.97
C VAL A 239 -7.30 -16.05 -2.52
N SER A 240 -6.94 -16.52 -3.72
CA SER A 240 -7.45 -17.77 -4.28
C SER A 240 -7.10 -18.98 -3.42
N ASN A 241 -5.88 -19.06 -2.89
CA ASN A 241 -5.47 -20.12 -1.97
C ASN A 241 -6.33 -20.10 -0.69
N CYS A 242 -6.54 -18.92 -0.10
CA CYS A 242 -7.43 -18.77 1.06
C CYS A 242 -8.87 -19.17 0.74
N CYS A 243 -9.43 -18.69 -0.37
CA CYS A 243 -10.79 -19.03 -0.80
C CYS A 243 -10.98 -20.54 -0.99
N SER A 244 -9.93 -21.27 -1.35
CA SER A 244 -9.97 -22.73 -1.54
C SER A 244 -10.00 -23.51 -0.22
N SER A 245 -9.60 -22.89 0.90
CA SER A 245 -9.52 -23.55 2.21
C SER A 245 -10.62 -23.14 3.20
N ILE A 246 -11.32 -22.03 2.95
CA ILE A 246 -12.38 -21.51 3.81
C ILE A 246 -13.77 -21.99 3.38
N GLN A 247 -14.71 -22.02 4.34
CA GLN A 247 -16.13 -22.29 4.08
C GLN A 247 -16.96 -21.05 4.39
N GLY A 248 -17.66 -20.50 3.39
CA GLY A 248 -18.54 -19.35 3.56
C GLY A 248 -18.55 -18.42 2.35
N LYS A 249 -19.32 -17.34 2.44
CA LYS A 249 -19.40 -16.30 1.41
C LYS A 249 -18.15 -15.43 1.44
N ALA A 250 -17.35 -15.49 0.37
CA ALA A 250 -16.16 -14.65 0.20
C ALA A 250 -16.44 -13.46 -0.73
N VAL A 251 -15.97 -12.28 -0.31
CA VAL A 251 -15.98 -11.06 -1.11
C VAL A 251 -14.56 -10.50 -1.22
N VAL A 252 -14.15 -10.09 -2.41
CA VAL A 252 -12.89 -9.36 -2.63
C VAL A 252 -13.18 -7.91 -3.01
N SER A 253 -12.54 -6.99 -2.30
CA SER A 253 -12.67 -5.55 -2.51
C SER A 253 -11.34 -4.83 -2.24
N ALA A 254 -11.37 -3.51 -2.18
CA ALA A 254 -10.18 -2.66 -1.94
C ALA A 254 -10.53 -1.47 -1.07
N ASP A 255 -9.58 -0.96 -0.30
CA ASP A 255 -9.80 0.21 0.54
C ASP A 255 -9.86 1.51 -0.30
N HIS A 256 -9.04 1.62 -1.34
CA HIS A 256 -9.06 2.68 -2.34
C HIS A 256 -8.36 2.24 -3.64
N GLY A 257 -8.34 3.12 -4.64
CA GLY A 257 -7.49 2.97 -5.84
C GLY A 257 -6.22 3.81 -5.77
N GLU A 258 -5.44 3.84 -6.86
CA GLU A 258 -4.11 4.45 -6.89
C GLU A 258 -3.86 5.21 -8.20
N PHE A 259 -3.20 6.38 -8.15
CA PHE A 259 -2.65 6.96 -9.38
C PHE A 259 -1.37 6.24 -9.77
N LEU A 260 -1.30 5.78 -11.01
CA LEU A 260 -0.18 4.98 -11.55
C LEU A 260 0.52 5.70 -12.72
N GLY A 261 0.54 7.03 -12.69
CA GLY A 261 1.20 7.84 -13.69
C GLY A 261 0.26 8.55 -14.67
N GLU A 262 -0.99 8.79 -14.27
CA GLU A 262 -1.93 9.61 -15.04
C GLU A 262 -1.43 11.04 -15.19
N LYS A 263 -1.65 11.65 -16.36
CA LYS A 263 -1.35 13.07 -16.51
C LYS A 263 -2.45 13.93 -15.87
N ALA A 264 -2.10 15.07 -15.32
CA ALA A 264 -3.04 15.98 -14.68
C ALA A 264 -4.07 16.51 -15.67
N SER A 265 -3.70 16.73 -16.94
CA SER A 265 -4.65 17.10 -18.00
C SER A 265 -5.68 16.01 -18.31
N GLU A 266 -5.33 14.72 -18.10
CA GLU A 266 -6.24 13.58 -18.27
C GLU A 266 -7.27 13.53 -17.13
N ILE A 267 -6.97 14.17 -15.99
CA ILE A 267 -7.82 14.19 -14.80
C ILE A 267 -8.88 15.29 -14.96
N LYS A 268 -9.97 14.97 -15.65
CA LYS A 268 -11.15 15.84 -15.72
C LYS A 268 -11.86 15.89 -14.36
N GLN A 269 -11.49 16.83 -13.49
CA GLN A 269 -12.34 17.25 -12.37
C GLN A 269 -12.86 18.66 -12.58
N LYS A 270 -14.15 18.88 -12.31
CA LYS A 270 -14.72 20.22 -12.12
C LYS A 270 -14.03 20.82 -10.89
N SER A 271 -12.92 21.53 -11.09
CA SER A 271 -12.08 21.97 -9.98
C SER A 271 -12.75 23.11 -9.22
N ASN A 272 -13.13 22.86 -7.96
CA ASN A 272 -13.13 23.95 -6.97
C ASN A 272 -11.67 24.33 -6.68
N SER A 273 -11.43 25.60 -6.32
CA SER A 273 -10.10 26.19 -6.13
C SER A 273 -9.17 25.40 -5.21
N SER A 274 -9.70 24.69 -4.20
CA SER A 274 -8.92 23.86 -3.27
C SER A 274 -8.37 22.56 -3.89
N VAL A 275 -9.08 21.97 -4.86
CA VAL A 275 -8.61 20.77 -5.58
C VAL A 275 -7.52 21.15 -6.57
N LYS A 276 -7.70 22.28 -7.27
CA LYS A 276 -6.66 22.85 -8.14
C LYS A 276 -5.40 23.15 -7.33
N GLN A 277 -5.51 23.83 -6.17
CA GLN A 277 -4.38 24.03 -5.26
C GLN A 277 -3.73 22.73 -4.76
N LYS A 278 -4.51 21.66 -4.48
CA LYS A 278 -3.95 20.37 -4.09
C LYS A 278 -3.24 19.65 -5.24
N LEU A 279 -3.77 19.74 -6.45
CA LEU A 279 -3.13 19.23 -7.66
C LEU A 279 -1.86 20.03 -7.99
N ASP A 280 -1.90 21.36 -7.88
CA ASP A 280 -0.76 22.25 -8.04
C ASP A 280 0.31 22.01 -6.96
N LYS A 281 -0.11 21.74 -5.71
CA LYS A 281 0.81 21.39 -4.61
C LYS A 281 1.39 19.98 -4.74
N ALA A 282 0.59 19.00 -5.17
CA ALA A 282 1.12 17.70 -5.58
C ALA A 282 2.07 17.88 -6.79
N ALA A 283 1.81 18.88 -7.64
CA ALA A 283 2.67 19.28 -8.74
C ALA A 283 4.01 19.91 -8.36
N ASP A 284 4.11 20.45 -7.16
CA ASP A 284 5.33 21.13 -6.74
C ASP A 284 6.41 20.21 -6.14
N GLU A 285 6.06 19.00 -5.68
CA GLU A 285 7.05 18.06 -5.10
C GLU A 285 7.13 16.71 -5.83
N THR A 286 6.05 16.31 -6.50
CA THR A 286 5.87 14.95 -7.02
C THR A 286 6.15 14.85 -8.53
N LEU A 287 6.32 16.00 -9.19
CA LEU A 287 5.96 16.14 -10.60
C LEU A 287 7.05 16.58 -11.57
N LYS A 288 8.29 16.61 -11.09
CA LYS A 288 9.47 16.56 -11.94
C LYS A 288 10.10 15.17 -11.84
N VAL A 289 9.47 14.19 -12.47
CA VAL A 289 10.25 13.11 -13.08
C VAL A 289 10.78 13.72 -14.38
N PHE A 290 12.09 13.89 -14.48
CA PHE A 290 12.72 14.66 -15.54
C PHE A 290 12.36 14.08 -16.92
N GLY A 291 11.72 14.89 -17.78
CA GLY A 291 11.34 14.51 -19.14
C GLY A 291 10.22 15.36 -19.76
N GLY A 292 10.51 16.64 -20.04
CA GLY A 292 9.86 17.46 -21.08
C GLY A 292 8.33 17.48 -21.21
N GLY A 293 7.62 18.19 -20.34
CA GLY A 293 6.22 18.56 -20.59
C GLY A 293 5.66 19.55 -19.56
N ASN A 294 4.71 20.39 -20.00
CA ASN A 294 3.95 21.31 -19.14
C ASN A 294 2.83 20.61 -18.33
N ASP A 295 2.70 19.28 -18.46
CA ASP A 295 1.59 18.50 -17.90
C ASP A 295 2.06 17.52 -16.83
N PRO A 296 1.71 17.76 -15.56
CA PRO A 296 2.19 16.94 -14.47
C PRO A 296 1.63 15.48 -14.45
N ILE A 297 2.47 14.43 -14.34
CA ILE A 297 2.16 13.04 -13.94
C ILE A 297 1.81 12.77 -12.44
N LEU A 298 0.57 12.41 -12.11
CA LEU A 298 0.13 12.03 -10.77
C LEU A 298 0.49 10.58 -10.42
N HIS A 299 0.85 10.35 -9.16
CA HIS A 299 1.07 9.00 -8.63
C HIS A 299 0.70 8.93 -7.15
N GLY A 300 0.39 7.75 -6.63
CA GLY A 300 0.02 7.63 -5.23
C GLY A 300 -1.37 8.21 -4.94
N HIS A 301 -1.72 8.25 -3.67
CA HIS A 301 -3.04 8.62 -3.22
C HIS A 301 -3.01 10.00 -2.54
N HIS A 302 -3.86 10.92 -2.98
CA HIS A 302 -3.77 12.35 -2.61
C HIS A 302 -5.01 12.89 -1.88
N ASN A 303 -5.81 12.01 -1.26
CA ASN A 303 -7.11 12.36 -0.66
C ASN A 303 -8.00 13.16 -1.64
N LEU A 304 -7.90 12.84 -2.93
CA LEU A 304 -8.68 13.46 -3.99
C LEU A 304 -9.94 12.62 -4.22
N ASN A 305 -11.08 13.29 -4.35
CA ASN A 305 -12.33 12.64 -4.71
C ASN A 305 -12.36 12.37 -6.22
N ASN A 306 -11.59 11.38 -6.67
CA ASN A 306 -11.44 11.00 -8.07
C ASN A 306 -11.96 9.58 -8.34
N PRO A 307 -12.64 9.31 -9.46
CA PRO A 307 -13.05 7.94 -9.82
C PRO A 307 -11.91 6.91 -9.79
N ILE A 308 -10.68 7.26 -10.19
CA ILE A 308 -9.52 6.35 -10.14
C ILE A 308 -9.21 5.91 -8.70
N LEU A 309 -9.34 6.83 -7.74
CA LEU A 309 -9.05 6.54 -6.33
C LEU A 309 -10.25 5.98 -5.57
N ARG A 310 -11.47 6.20 -6.07
CA ARG A 310 -12.73 5.90 -5.35
C ARG A 310 -13.48 4.70 -5.92
N THR A 311 -13.21 4.29 -7.15
CA THR A 311 -13.86 3.13 -7.77
C THR A 311 -13.03 1.90 -7.47
N VAL A 312 -13.59 0.98 -6.69
CA VAL A 312 -12.92 -0.23 -6.22
C VAL A 312 -13.74 -1.47 -6.59
N PRO A 313 -13.09 -2.64 -6.71
CA PRO A 313 -13.80 -3.89 -7.00
C PRO A 313 -14.71 -4.28 -5.84
N TRP A 314 -15.81 -4.95 -6.17
CA TRP A 314 -16.59 -5.76 -5.26
C TRP A 314 -16.93 -7.05 -5.99
N LEU A 315 -16.13 -8.08 -5.72
CA LEU A 315 -16.26 -9.41 -6.32
C LEU A 315 -16.91 -10.34 -5.31
N GLU A 316 -18.14 -10.75 -5.57
CA GLU A 316 -18.78 -11.88 -4.87
C GLU A 316 -18.24 -13.18 -5.47
N VAL A 317 -17.38 -13.89 -4.73
CA VAL A 317 -16.70 -15.11 -5.21
C VAL A 317 -17.69 -16.28 -5.23
N LYS A 318 -17.60 -17.12 -6.26
CA LYS A 318 -18.38 -18.36 -6.43
C LYS A 318 -17.65 -19.58 -5.89
#